data_AF-A0A415DSR1-F1
#
_entry.id   AF-A0A415DSR1-F1
#
_cell.length_a   1.000
_cell.length_b   1.000
_cell.length_c   1.000
_cell.angle_alpha   90.00
_cell.angle_beta   90.00
_cell.angle_gamma   90.00
#
_symmetry.space_group_name_H-M   'P 1'
#
loop_
_entity.id
_entity.type
_entity.pdbx_description
1 polymer ?
#
loop_
_entity_poly.entity_id
_entity_poly.type
_entity_poly.pdbx_seq_one_letter_code
_entity_poly.pdbx_strand_id
1 'polypeptide(L)'
;MNEHKIPCELIQDLMPLYVEGLTSDPTKKHIVEHLQTCEICKEKYEKLNASIGCKETEKKLEDQKEIDYLRKVKSNNRKKLLLGFCSALLIIFIAVFIKAYIIGYEADSYTVTNISKFIDHNSVLVEGTFAGTKSVYSRYEIVTQSDGTQKVIIYGCRPSLWNKDKDFKFEIPFDAIDKSLEVYGATINQHGFFVSSLANELYKAWNPYVGDMSANNRIAQILGIRGTLGDYENELQTEKEPYNWTFKFKDKVSDPISFDRKMEAYACLLMASVGNLDKVTWTYTETVPGNKELHTASITRKEGSKLVQNEIEEKNPPAVLQNLVDYLYKSDYNVEN
;
A
#
# COMPACT_ATOMS: atom_id res chain seq x y z
N MET A 1 32.12 12.47 -106.77
CA MET A 1 30.85 11.91 -106.25
C MET A 1 30.22 13.02 -105.42
N ASN A 2 29.03 13.48 -105.81
CA ASN A 2 28.44 14.73 -105.36
C ASN A 2 28.23 14.78 -103.85
N GLU A 3 28.73 15.84 -103.23
CA GLU A 3 28.51 16.16 -101.82
C GLU A 3 27.05 16.66 -101.68
N HIS A 4 26.13 15.75 -101.36
CA HIS A 4 24.74 16.11 -101.08
C HIS A 4 24.68 16.89 -99.75
N LYS A 5 24.64 18.22 -99.84
CA LYS A 5 24.34 19.07 -98.68
C LYS A 5 22.85 18.94 -98.33
N ILE A 6 22.56 18.59 -97.08
CA ILE A 6 21.19 18.49 -96.57
C ILE A 6 20.56 19.89 -96.53
N PRO A 7 19.33 20.07 -97.05
CA PRO A 7 18.65 21.37 -96.99
C PRO A 7 18.30 21.75 -95.56
N CYS A 8 18.33 23.05 -95.26
CA CYS A 8 18.03 23.59 -93.93
C CYS A 8 16.64 23.16 -93.41
N GLU A 9 15.65 23.03 -94.30
CA GLU A 9 14.28 22.60 -93.96
C GLU A 9 14.27 21.25 -93.24
N LEU A 10 15.01 20.27 -93.77
CA LEU A 10 15.09 18.93 -93.17
C LEU A 10 15.82 18.95 -91.81
N ILE A 11 16.86 19.77 -91.67
CA ILE A 11 17.56 19.94 -90.39
C ILE A 11 16.63 20.57 -89.35
N GLN A 12 15.83 21.55 -89.77
CA GLN A 12 14.87 22.21 -88.89
C GLN A 12 13.72 21.30 -88.45
N ASP A 13 13.26 20.39 -89.29
CA ASP A 13 12.23 19.40 -88.96
C ASP A 13 12.73 18.32 -87.99
N LEU A 14 14.01 17.91 -88.16
CA LEU A 14 14.64 16.92 -87.28
C LEU A 14 15.20 17.51 -85.98
N MET A 15 15.25 18.84 -85.86
CA MET A 15 15.85 19.55 -84.73
C MET A 15 15.17 19.25 -83.38
N PRO A 16 13.82 19.24 -83.25
CA PRO A 16 13.17 18.94 -81.97
C PRO A 16 13.55 17.54 -81.45
N LEU A 17 13.53 16.54 -82.33
CA LEU A 17 13.92 15.17 -82.02
C LEU A 17 15.40 15.06 -81.62
N TYR A 18 16.26 15.89 -82.24
CA TYR A 18 17.68 15.97 -81.90
C TYR A 18 17.91 16.53 -80.49
N VAL A 19 17.19 17.61 -80.12
CA VAL A 19 17.30 18.22 -78.78
C VAL A 19 16.75 17.27 -77.70
N GLU A 20 15.74 16.47 -78.02
CA GLU A 20 15.20 15.42 -77.13
C GLU A 20 16.07 14.15 -77.07
N GLY A 21 17.18 14.10 -77.83
CA GLY A 21 18.10 12.95 -77.85
C GLY A 21 17.57 11.70 -78.56
N LEU A 22 16.53 11.85 -79.40
CA LEU A 22 15.81 10.75 -80.04
C LEU A 22 16.25 10.47 -81.49
N THR A 23 17.34 11.08 -81.96
CA THR A 23 17.90 10.86 -83.31
C THR A 23 18.99 9.80 -83.34
N SER A 24 19.08 9.02 -84.42
CA SER A 24 20.17 8.07 -84.64
C SER A 24 21.55 8.74 -84.82
N ASP A 25 22.64 8.04 -84.51
CA ASP A 25 24.01 8.57 -84.58
C ASP A 25 24.41 9.15 -85.96
N PRO A 26 24.06 8.52 -87.11
CA PRO A 26 24.33 9.09 -88.43
C PRO A 26 23.63 10.44 -88.63
N THR A 27 22.37 10.55 -88.21
CA THR A 27 21.57 11.78 -88.30
C THR A 27 22.16 12.89 -87.42
N LYS A 28 22.58 12.55 -86.20
CA LYS A 28 23.25 13.49 -85.29
C LYS A 28 24.52 14.07 -85.89
N LYS A 29 25.37 13.25 -86.54
CA LYS A 29 26.61 13.73 -87.18
C LYS A 29 26.32 14.78 -88.26
N HIS A 30 25.35 14.52 -89.11
CA HIS A 30 24.96 15.45 -90.17
C HIS A 30 24.33 16.75 -89.64
N ILE A 31 23.55 16.69 -88.57
CA ILE A 31 22.99 17.89 -87.92
C ILE A 31 24.11 18.74 -87.31
N VAL A 32 25.09 18.14 -86.65
CA VAL A 32 26.24 18.86 -86.06
C VAL A 32 27.08 19.55 -87.14
N GLU A 33 27.38 18.85 -88.24
CA GLU A 33 28.11 19.43 -89.37
C GLU A 33 27.37 20.63 -89.99
N HIS A 34 26.03 20.56 -90.08
CA HIS A 34 25.21 21.65 -90.59
C HIS A 34 25.14 22.85 -89.62
N LEU A 35 25.02 22.61 -88.32
CA LEU A 35 24.99 23.68 -87.30
C LEU A 35 26.30 24.48 -87.22
N GLN A 36 27.43 23.88 -87.62
CA GLN A 36 28.72 24.59 -87.72
C GLN A 36 28.78 25.58 -88.89
N THR A 37 27.95 25.38 -89.92
CA THR A 37 28.01 26.14 -91.18
C THR A 37 26.79 27.03 -91.42
N CYS A 38 25.69 26.83 -90.68
CA CYS A 38 24.45 27.60 -90.82
C CYS A 38 24.02 28.26 -89.50
N GLU A 39 24.17 29.59 -89.42
CA GLU A 39 23.77 30.39 -88.25
C GLU A 39 22.25 30.35 -87.97
N ILE A 40 21.42 30.27 -89.01
CA ILE A 40 19.95 30.22 -88.88
C ILE A 40 19.51 28.98 -88.10
N CYS A 41 20.09 27.83 -88.45
CA CYS A 41 19.77 26.56 -87.78
C CYS A 41 20.35 26.52 -86.35
N LYS A 42 21.48 27.17 -86.12
CA LYS A 42 22.11 27.29 -84.80
C LYS A 42 21.27 28.10 -83.83
N GLU A 43 20.75 29.26 -84.25
CA GLU A 43 19.88 30.09 -83.41
C GLU A 43 18.57 29.34 -83.05
N LYS A 44 18.01 28.57 -83.98
CA LYS A 44 16.81 27.75 -83.74
C LYS A 44 17.09 26.63 -82.73
N TYR A 45 18.26 25.99 -82.82
CA TYR A 45 18.69 24.96 -81.87
C TYR A 45 18.84 25.52 -80.46
N GLU A 46 19.48 26.69 -80.30
CA GLU A 46 19.67 27.33 -78.99
C GLU A 46 18.33 27.69 -78.34
N LYS A 47 17.36 28.20 -79.11
CA LYS A 47 16.00 28.50 -78.62
C LYS A 47 15.27 27.24 -78.14
N LEU A 48 15.37 26.14 -78.89
CA LEU A 48 14.73 24.86 -78.52
C LEU A 48 15.39 24.23 -77.30
N ASN A 49 16.73 24.22 -77.23
CA ASN A 49 17.48 23.67 -76.11
C ASN A 49 17.25 24.44 -74.80
N ALA A 50 17.12 25.77 -74.87
CA ALA A 50 16.75 26.59 -73.73
C ALA A 50 15.35 26.24 -73.18
N SER A 51 14.39 25.92 -74.06
CA SER A 51 13.02 25.58 -73.64
C SER A 51 12.92 24.21 -72.93
N ILE A 52 13.78 23.26 -73.28
CA ILE A 52 13.82 21.91 -72.67
C ILE A 52 14.53 21.95 -71.31
N GLY A 53 15.63 22.70 -71.20
CA GLY A 53 16.33 22.91 -69.92
C GLY A 53 15.44 23.51 -68.83
N CYS A 54 14.55 24.44 -69.19
CA CYS A 54 13.55 25.00 -68.25
C CYS A 54 12.53 23.94 -67.79
N LYS A 55 11.99 23.12 -68.69
CA LYS A 55 10.99 22.09 -68.36
C LYS A 55 11.55 20.99 -67.46
N GLU A 56 12.80 20.56 -67.67
CA GLU A 56 13.44 19.57 -66.78
C GLU A 56 13.74 20.16 -65.39
N THR A 57 14.08 21.45 -65.32
CA THR A 57 14.35 22.13 -64.05
C THR A 57 13.07 22.31 -63.25
N GLU A 58 11.96 22.68 -63.90
CA GLU A 58 10.63 22.77 -63.29
C GLU A 58 10.16 21.42 -62.75
N LYS A 59 10.30 20.35 -63.54
CA LYS A 59 9.91 19.00 -63.12
C LYS A 59 10.72 18.49 -61.93
N LYS A 60 12.04 18.71 -61.91
CA LYS A 60 12.90 18.37 -60.76
C LYS A 60 12.55 19.19 -59.50
N LEU A 61 12.13 20.44 -59.66
CA LEU A 61 11.66 21.30 -58.57
C LEU A 61 10.29 20.85 -58.03
N GLU A 62 9.38 20.40 -58.88
CA GLU A 62 8.10 19.81 -58.48
C GLU A 62 8.28 18.47 -57.75
N ASP A 63 9.10 17.56 -58.30
CA ASP A 63 9.40 16.26 -57.68
C ASP A 63 10.06 16.44 -56.29
N GLN A 64 10.98 17.41 -56.15
CA GLN A 64 11.58 17.74 -54.85
C GLN A 64 10.57 18.32 -53.86
N LYS A 65 9.67 19.20 -54.32
CA LYS A 65 8.60 19.77 -53.46
C LYS A 65 7.61 18.70 -53.02
N GLU A 66 7.27 17.73 -53.87
CA GLU A 66 6.36 16.63 -53.53
C GLU A 66 6.99 15.69 -52.49
N ILE A 67 8.25 15.31 -52.66
CA ILE A 67 8.99 14.48 -51.70
C ILE A 67 9.12 15.20 -50.34
N ASP A 68 9.41 16.51 -50.34
CA ASP A 68 9.55 17.28 -49.11
C ASP A 68 8.18 17.49 -48.42
N TYR A 69 7.10 17.65 -49.19
CA TYR A 69 5.73 17.71 -48.66
C TYR A 69 5.32 16.38 -48.00
N LEU A 70 5.59 15.24 -48.64
CA LEU A 70 5.27 13.92 -48.09
C LEU A 70 6.06 13.62 -46.79
N ARG A 71 7.33 14.06 -46.71
CA ARG A 71 8.16 13.92 -45.50
C ARG A 71 7.71 14.85 -44.37
N LYS A 72 7.29 16.07 -44.70
CA LYS A 72 6.80 17.06 -43.74
C LYS A 72 5.42 16.70 -43.17
N VAL A 73 4.52 16.16 -43.97
CA VAL A 73 3.18 15.72 -43.53
C VAL A 73 3.27 14.44 -42.66
N LYS A 74 4.09 13.45 -43.04
CA LYS A 74 4.27 12.23 -42.22
C LYS A 74 4.93 12.52 -40.86
N SER A 75 5.89 13.45 -40.78
CA SER A 75 6.54 13.78 -39.51
C SER A 75 5.68 14.63 -38.58
N ASN A 76 4.88 15.56 -39.10
CA ASN A 76 3.95 16.35 -38.28
C ASN A 76 2.79 15.52 -37.73
N ASN A 77 2.25 14.58 -38.49
CA ASN A 77 1.19 13.69 -37.99
C ASN A 77 1.73 12.68 -36.96
N ARG A 78 2.95 12.15 -37.15
CA ARG A 78 3.62 11.34 -36.12
C ARG A 78 3.93 12.12 -34.85
N LYS A 79 4.36 13.39 -34.95
CA LYS A 79 4.55 14.27 -33.78
C LYS A 79 3.24 14.54 -33.05
N LYS A 80 2.13 14.77 -33.75
CA LYS A 80 0.79 14.95 -33.14
C LYS A 80 0.28 13.67 -32.47
N LEU A 81 0.47 12.51 -33.09
CA LEU A 81 0.12 11.21 -32.50
C LEU A 81 1.01 10.86 -31.30
N LEU A 82 2.32 11.11 -31.38
CA LEU A 82 3.24 10.97 -30.26
C LEU A 82 2.90 11.94 -29.13
N LEU A 83 2.53 13.18 -29.44
CA LEU A 83 2.12 14.16 -28.44
C LEU A 83 0.83 13.72 -27.73
N GLY A 84 -0.14 13.17 -28.47
CA GLY A 84 -1.36 12.59 -27.89
C GLY A 84 -1.09 11.33 -27.05
N PHE A 85 -0.17 10.47 -27.48
CA PHE A 85 0.23 9.30 -26.70
C PHE A 85 1.00 9.70 -25.43
N CYS A 86 1.94 10.64 -25.53
CA CYS A 86 2.66 11.18 -24.38
C CYS A 86 1.72 11.91 -23.41
N SER A 87 0.72 12.65 -23.88
CA SER A 87 -0.25 13.29 -23.00
C SER A 87 -1.14 12.27 -22.28
N ALA A 88 -1.58 11.21 -22.97
CA ALA A 88 -2.31 10.12 -22.34
C ALA A 88 -1.46 9.40 -21.29
N LEU A 89 -0.20 9.09 -21.59
CA LEU A 89 0.74 8.52 -20.63
C LEU A 89 1.00 9.45 -19.44
N LEU A 90 1.09 10.76 -19.67
CA LEU A 90 1.28 11.75 -18.62
C LEU A 90 0.09 11.79 -17.67
N ILE A 91 -1.14 11.73 -18.19
CA ILE A 91 -2.35 11.67 -17.35
C ILE A 91 -2.36 10.41 -16.49
N ILE A 92 -2.03 9.25 -17.08
CA ILE A 92 -1.93 7.99 -16.32
C ILE A 92 -0.85 8.10 -15.24
N PHE A 93 0.31 8.66 -15.58
CA PHE A 93 1.40 8.86 -14.63
C PHE A 93 0.99 9.79 -13.47
N ILE A 94 0.29 10.90 -13.77
CA ILE A 94 -0.25 11.81 -12.76
C ILE A 94 -1.28 11.09 -11.88
N ALA A 95 -2.19 10.31 -12.46
CA ALA A 95 -3.19 9.57 -11.70
C ALA A 95 -2.54 8.53 -10.76
N VAL A 96 -1.53 7.80 -11.25
CA VAL A 96 -0.74 6.86 -10.43
C VAL A 96 0.01 7.62 -9.33
N PHE A 97 0.56 8.78 -9.63
CA PHE A 97 1.27 9.61 -8.67
C PHE A 97 0.33 10.12 -7.56
N ILE A 98 -0.83 10.67 -7.91
CA ILE A 98 -1.85 11.10 -6.95
C ILE A 98 -2.29 9.92 -6.08
N LYS A 99 -2.55 8.76 -6.67
CA LYS A 99 -2.94 7.57 -5.92
C LYS A 99 -1.83 7.12 -4.96
N ALA A 100 -0.58 7.11 -5.40
CA ALA A 100 0.54 6.62 -4.60
C ALA A 100 0.99 7.57 -3.46
N TYR A 101 0.90 8.88 -3.68
CA TYR A 101 1.48 9.89 -2.77
C TYR A 101 0.44 10.73 -2.02
N ILE A 102 -0.81 10.81 -2.48
CA ILE A 102 -1.86 11.63 -1.86
C ILE A 102 -2.96 10.75 -1.27
N ILE A 103 -3.68 9.99 -2.11
CA ILE A 103 -4.82 9.16 -1.66
C ILE A 103 -4.31 7.96 -0.84
N GLY A 104 -3.19 7.36 -1.23
CA GLY A 104 -2.65 6.20 -0.55
C GLY A 104 -3.53 4.96 -0.68
N TYR A 105 -3.28 4.01 0.21
CA TYR A 105 -3.95 2.72 0.31
C TYR A 105 -4.30 2.45 1.77
N GLU A 106 -5.28 1.58 2.00
CA GLU A 106 -5.51 1.04 3.34
C GLU A 106 -4.21 0.45 3.87
N ALA A 107 -3.83 0.86 5.07
CA ALA A 107 -2.58 0.49 5.67
C ALA A 107 -2.76 -0.72 6.57
N ASP A 108 -1.84 -1.68 6.47
CA ASP A 108 -1.74 -2.79 7.44
C ASP A 108 -0.50 -2.68 8.33
N SER A 109 0.43 -1.78 7.99
CA SER A 109 1.75 -1.67 8.61
C SER A 109 1.85 -0.46 9.53
N TYR A 110 0.97 -0.37 10.51
CA TYR A 110 1.00 0.66 11.55
C TYR A 110 0.71 0.04 12.91
N THR A 111 1.09 0.77 13.95
CA THR A 111 0.81 0.43 15.35
C THR A 111 0.12 1.61 16.01
N VAL A 112 -1.05 1.39 16.60
CA VAL A 112 -1.67 2.37 17.49
C VAL A 112 -0.97 2.31 18.84
N THR A 113 -0.41 3.44 19.27
CA THR A 113 0.36 3.55 20.52
C THR A 113 -0.53 3.99 21.68
N ASN A 114 -1.60 4.75 21.40
CA ASN A 114 -2.51 5.23 22.43
C ASN A 114 -3.93 5.39 21.86
N ILE A 115 -4.92 4.96 22.65
CA ILE A 115 -6.33 5.26 22.44
C ILE A 115 -6.85 5.74 23.79
N SER A 116 -7.22 7.02 23.87
CA SER A 116 -7.67 7.62 25.12
C SER A 116 -8.86 8.53 24.90
N LYS A 117 -9.64 8.74 25.97
CA LYS A 117 -10.74 9.71 25.95
C LYS A 117 -10.17 11.10 26.16
N PHE A 118 -10.54 12.04 25.29
CA PHE A 118 -10.19 13.44 25.41
C PHE A 118 -11.42 14.21 25.90
N ILE A 119 -11.56 14.25 27.24
CA ILE A 119 -12.77 14.72 27.94
C ILE A 119 -13.11 16.17 27.56
N ASP A 120 -12.10 17.02 27.47
CA ASP A 120 -12.27 18.45 27.19
C ASP A 120 -12.93 18.72 25.81
N HIS A 121 -12.71 17.82 24.85
CA HIS A 121 -13.21 17.93 23.47
C HIS A 121 -14.33 16.93 23.14
N ASN A 122 -14.79 16.15 24.12
CA ASN A 122 -15.78 15.09 23.94
C ASN A 122 -15.43 14.17 22.74
N SER A 123 -14.15 13.78 22.65
CA SER A 123 -13.61 13.02 21.53
C SER A 123 -12.76 11.83 22.01
N VAL A 124 -12.52 10.89 21.09
CA VAL A 124 -11.52 9.84 21.23
C VAL A 124 -10.26 10.32 20.55
N LEU A 125 -9.15 10.33 21.29
CA LEU A 125 -7.84 10.57 20.75
C LEU A 125 -7.18 9.25 20.33
N VAL A 126 -6.75 9.18 19.08
CA VAL A 126 -6.01 8.03 18.53
C VAL A 126 -4.63 8.50 18.08
N GLU A 127 -3.60 7.86 18.64
CA GLU A 127 -2.20 8.13 18.32
C GLU A 127 -1.52 6.84 17.89
N GLY A 128 -0.62 6.93 16.92
CA GLY A 128 0.12 5.78 16.45
C GLY A 128 1.22 6.15 15.48
N THR A 129 1.89 5.14 14.96
CA THR A 129 3.03 5.31 14.06
C THR A 129 3.09 4.22 13.00
N PHE A 130 3.54 4.57 11.80
CA PHE A 130 3.77 3.63 10.70
C PHE A 130 5.09 2.88 10.86
N ALA A 131 5.06 1.57 10.62
CA ALA A 131 6.24 0.73 10.65
C ALA A 131 7.11 0.89 9.38
N GLY A 132 8.43 0.80 9.55
CA GLY A 132 9.38 0.86 8.44
C GLY A 132 9.49 2.25 7.79
N THR A 133 9.91 2.31 6.52
CA THR A 133 10.17 3.57 5.78
C THR A 133 9.35 3.73 4.51
N LYS A 134 8.51 2.73 4.17
CA LYS A 134 7.80 2.67 2.88
C LYS A 134 6.51 3.49 2.84
N SER A 135 5.92 3.73 4.01
CA SER A 135 4.61 4.34 4.15
C SER A 135 4.61 5.36 5.28
N VAL A 136 3.84 6.43 5.10
CA VAL A 136 3.55 7.50 6.06
C VAL A 136 2.04 7.69 6.17
N TYR A 137 1.59 8.33 7.23
CA TYR A 137 0.16 8.59 7.43
C TYR A 137 -0.39 9.54 6.35
N SER A 138 -1.59 9.26 5.85
CA SER A 138 -2.30 10.12 4.90
C SER A 138 -3.60 10.66 5.51
N ARG A 139 -4.51 9.76 5.90
CA ARG A 139 -5.79 10.11 6.52
C ARG A 139 -6.37 8.90 7.25
N TYR A 140 -7.48 9.11 7.97
CA TYR A 140 -8.37 8.05 8.41
C TYR A 140 -9.75 8.20 7.76
N GLU A 141 -10.52 7.12 7.76
CA GLU A 141 -11.92 7.10 7.34
C GLU A 141 -12.73 6.23 8.32
N ILE A 142 -13.97 6.61 8.59
CA ILE A 142 -14.89 5.82 9.41
C ILE A 142 -15.86 5.13 8.46
N VAL A 143 -15.81 3.81 8.43
CA VAL A 143 -16.67 2.99 7.56
C VAL A 143 -17.69 2.25 8.41
N THR A 144 -18.96 2.34 8.02
CA THR A 144 -20.04 1.58 8.66
C THR A 144 -20.10 0.16 8.09
N GLN A 145 -20.05 -0.82 8.97
CA GLN A 145 -20.12 -2.25 8.66
C GLN A 145 -21.58 -2.71 8.51
N SER A 146 -21.78 -3.91 7.96
CA SER A 146 -23.12 -4.48 7.73
C SER A 146 -23.93 -4.73 9.02
N ASP A 147 -23.27 -4.84 10.17
CA ASP A 147 -23.89 -5.03 11.49
C ASP A 147 -24.24 -3.69 12.20
N GLY A 148 -24.01 -2.56 11.52
CA GLY A 148 -24.23 -1.21 12.05
C GLY A 148 -23.13 -0.69 12.98
N THR A 149 -22.02 -1.43 13.14
CA THR A 149 -20.83 -0.93 13.83
C THR A 149 -19.96 -0.11 12.87
N GLN A 150 -19.20 0.84 13.39
CA GLN A 150 -18.27 1.65 12.61
C GLN A 150 -16.84 1.18 12.85
N LYS A 151 -15.97 1.29 11.85
CA LYS A 151 -14.54 0.95 11.96
C LYS A 151 -13.68 2.06 11.40
N VAL A 152 -12.60 2.37 12.12
CA VAL A 152 -11.57 3.29 11.62
C VAL A 152 -10.63 2.54 10.69
N ILE A 153 -10.54 3.03 9.45
CA ILE A 153 -9.56 2.59 8.45
C ILE A 153 -8.50 3.67 8.31
N ILE A 154 -7.23 3.30 8.52
CA ILE A 154 -6.10 4.22 8.38
C ILE A 154 -5.50 4.03 6.99
N TYR A 155 -5.30 5.14 6.27
CA TYR A 155 -4.68 5.16 4.96
C TYR A 155 -3.23 5.62 5.05
N GLY A 156 -2.35 4.88 4.39
CA GLY A 156 -0.94 5.22 4.23
C GLY A 156 -0.59 5.58 2.79
N CYS A 157 0.31 6.53 2.59
CA CYS A 157 0.87 6.85 1.28
C CYS A 157 2.41 6.80 1.30
N ARG A 158 3.04 6.88 0.12
CA ARG A 158 4.51 6.94 0.05
C ARG A 158 5.01 8.28 0.59
N PRO A 159 6.14 8.30 1.32
CA PRO A 159 6.79 9.54 1.71
C PRO A 159 7.04 10.44 0.50
N SER A 160 6.72 11.72 0.64
CA SER A 160 6.93 12.74 -0.38
C SER A 160 7.73 13.91 0.19
N LEU A 161 8.03 14.91 -0.64
CA LEU A 161 8.70 16.13 -0.15
C LEU A 161 7.86 16.90 0.88
N TRP A 162 6.54 16.69 0.90
CA TRP A 162 5.56 17.47 1.66
C TRP A 162 4.92 16.68 2.81
N ASN A 163 4.95 15.35 2.74
CA ASN A 163 4.46 14.46 3.79
C ASN A 163 5.49 13.37 4.08
N LYS A 164 6.06 13.40 5.28
CA LYS A 164 7.07 12.44 5.77
C LYS A 164 6.71 11.88 7.15
N ASP A 165 5.57 12.29 7.70
CA ASP A 165 5.23 12.03 9.09
C ASP A 165 4.67 10.62 9.22
N LYS A 166 5.42 9.78 9.93
CA LYS A 166 4.99 8.42 10.24
C LYS A 166 4.01 8.39 11.40
N ASP A 167 4.15 9.35 12.28
CA ASP A 167 3.29 9.48 13.45
C ASP A 167 1.98 10.12 13.01
N PHE A 168 0.89 9.59 13.55
CA PHE A 168 -0.43 10.14 13.33
C PHE A 168 -1.11 10.40 14.66
N LYS A 169 -1.89 11.48 14.64
CA LYS A 169 -2.72 11.92 15.74
C LYS A 169 -4.00 12.47 15.16
N PHE A 170 -5.13 11.90 15.55
CA PHE A 170 -6.42 12.42 15.16
C PHE A 170 -7.45 12.18 16.25
N GLU A 171 -8.46 13.05 16.25
CA GLU A 171 -9.57 12.99 17.18
C GLU A 171 -10.85 12.59 16.45
N ILE A 172 -11.64 11.73 17.08
CA ILE A 172 -12.95 11.33 16.62
C ILE A 172 -13.98 11.80 17.65
N PRO A 173 -14.82 12.80 17.33
CA PRO A 173 -15.90 13.23 18.22
C PRO A 173 -16.85 12.08 18.55
N PHE A 174 -17.33 11.98 19.79
CA PHE A 174 -18.32 10.95 20.16
C PHE A 174 -19.62 11.07 19.34
N ASP A 175 -19.98 12.28 18.92
CA ASP A 175 -21.17 12.53 18.08
C ASP A 175 -21.06 11.93 16.68
N ALA A 176 -19.85 11.56 16.23
CA ALA A 176 -19.64 10.82 14.98
C ALA A 176 -19.83 9.29 15.16
N ILE A 177 -20.00 8.82 16.40
CA ILE A 177 -20.16 7.41 16.74
C ILE A 177 -21.64 7.07 16.88
N ASP A 178 -22.18 6.28 15.95
CA ASP A 178 -23.61 5.94 15.95
C ASP A 178 -23.95 4.90 17.03
N LYS A 179 -23.20 3.80 17.07
CA LYS A 179 -23.44 2.66 17.97
C LYS A 179 -22.17 2.26 18.68
N SER A 180 -21.17 1.87 17.90
CA SER A 180 -19.85 1.50 18.38
C SER A 180 -18.81 1.69 17.28
N LEU A 181 -17.65 2.18 17.67
CA LEU A 181 -16.48 2.41 16.83
C LEU A 181 -15.38 1.41 17.18
N GLU A 182 -14.90 0.66 16.19
CA GLU A 182 -13.72 -0.18 16.29
C GLU A 182 -12.46 0.58 15.84
N VAL A 183 -11.46 0.63 16.71
CA VAL A 183 -10.15 1.25 16.45
C VAL A 183 -9.07 0.26 16.83
N TYR A 184 -8.40 -0.33 15.84
CA TYR A 184 -7.26 -1.25 16.07
C TYR A 184 -7.56 -2.35 17.10
N GLY A 185 -8.72 -3.02 16.93
CA GLY A 185 -9.18 -4.09 17.82
C GLY A 185 -9.86 -3.62 19.12
N ALA A 186 -9.66 -2.36 19.54
CA ALA A 186 -10.43 -1.76 20.63
C ALA A 186 -11.82 -1.32 20.14
N THR A 187 -12.79 -1.22 21.05
CA THR A 187 -14.16 -0.79 20.76
C THR A 187 -14.58 0.33 21.70
N ILE A 188 -15.27 1.33 21.14
CA ILE A 188 -15.73 2.50 21.86
C ILE A 188 -17.20 2.74 21.52
N ASN A 189 -18.08 2.88 22.50
CA ASN A 189 -19.48 3.24 22.21
C ASN A 189 -19.71 4.76 22.24
N GLN A 190 -20.90 5.18 21.82
CA GLN A 190 -21.33 6.60 21.81
C GLN A 190 -21.30 7.29 23.20
N HIS A 191 -21.31 6.52 24.30
CA HIS A 191 -21.18 7.04 25.66
C HIS A 191 -19.73 7.08 26.15
N GLY A 192 -18.78 6.85 25.24
CA GLY A 192 -17.37 6.78 25.51
C GLY A 192 -16.97 5.55 26.33
N PHE A 193 -17.78 4.52 26.48
CA PHE A 193 -17.32 3.27 27.11
C PHE A 193 -16.28 2.61 26.21
N PHE A 194 -15.09 2.35 26.77
CA PHE A 194 -13.92 1.85 26.05
C PHE A 194 -13.67 0.39 26.43
N VAL A 195 -13.41 -0.46 25.45
CA VAL A 195 -12.95 -1.84 25.60
C VAL A 195 -11.69 -2.01 24.78
N SER A 196 -10.60 -2.39 25.44
CA SER A 196 -9.30 -2.62 24.81
C SER A 196 -9.34 -3.78 23.83
N SER A 197 -8.36 -3.82 22.92
CA SER A 197 -8.12 -4.97 22.04
C SER A 197 -7.94 -6.26 22.85
N LEU A 198 -7.19 -6.22 23.96
CA LEU A 198 -6.99 -7.36 24.85
C LEU A 198 -8.32 -7.90 25.40
N ALA A 199 -9.18 -7.05 25.97
CA ALA A 199 -10.48 -7.49 26.49
C ALA A 199 -11.39 -8.08 25.40
N ASN A 200 -11.39 -7.47 24.21
CA ASN A 200 -12.13 -7.98 23.05
C ASN A 200 -11.59 -9.32 22.54
N GLU A 201 -10.27 -9.51 22.51
CA GLU A 201 -9.63 -10.76 22.10
C GLU A 201 -9.93 -11.89 23.11
N LEU A 202 -9.90 -11.60 24.40
CA LEU A 202 -10.30 -12.55 25.45
C LEU A 202 -11.77 -12.94 25.32
N TYR A 203 -12.66 -11.97 25.09
CA TYR A 203 -14.07 -12.25 24.87
C TYR A 203 -14.30 -13.17 23.67
N LYS A 204 -13.59 -12.93 22.55
CA LYS A 204 -13.66 -13.76 21.34
C LYS A 204 -13.04 -15.15 21.53
N ALA A 205 -12.01 -15.26 22.38
CA ALA A 205 -11.30 -16.51 22.65
C ALA A 205 -11.92 -17.32 23.80
N TRP A 206 -13.02 -16.85 24.40
CA TRP A 206 -13.67 -17.49 25.54
C TRP A 206 -13.87 -18.99 25.32
N ASN A 207 -13.45 -19.78 26.32
CA ASN A 207 -13.51 -21.23 26.29
C ASN A 207 -14.52 -21.73 27.33
N PRO A 208 -15.58 -22.47 26.97
CA PRO A 208 -16.53 -23.00 27.95
C PRO A 208 -15.90 -24.01 28.93
N TYR A 209 -14.87 -24.76 28.50
CA TYR A 209 -14.39 -25.94 29.23
C TYR A 209 -12.87 -26.01 29.32
N VAL A 210 -12.32 -25.95 30.53
CA VAL A 210 -10.88 -25.97 30.82
C VAL A 210 -10.18 -27.25 30.32
N GLY A 211 -10.88 -28.36 30.07
CA GLY A 211 -10.23 -29.55 29.50
C GLY A 211 -9.71 -29.35 28.07
N ASP A 212 -10.13 -28.29 27.36
CA ASP A 212 -9.53 -27.89 26.08
C ASP A 212 -8.24 -27.10 26.29
N MET A 213 -7.13 -27.82 26.45
CA MET A 213 -5.81 -27.21 26.63
C MET A 213 -5.35 -26.37 25.43
N SER A 214 -5.86 -26.64 24.22
CA SER A 214 -5.52 -25.83 23.04
C SER A 214 -6.16 -24.44 23.13
N ALA A 215 -7.45 -24.39 23.49
CA ALA A 215 -8.16 -23.12 23.72
C ALA A 215 -7.58 -22.35 24.91
N ASN A 216 -7.28 -23.05 26.02
CA ASN A 216 -6.62 -22.46 27.17
C ASN A 216 -5.27 -21.82 26.82
N ASN A 217 -4.42 -22.53 26.08
CA ASN A 217 -3.12 -22.00 25.65
C ASN A 217 -3.27 -20.74 24.79
N ARG A 218 -4.29 -20.66 23.94
CA ARG A 218 -4.58 -19.44 23.17
C ARG A 218 -4.92 -18.27 24.09
N ILE A 219 -5.74 -18.49 25.13
CA ILE A 219 -6.08 -17.45 26.12
C ILE A 219 -4.81 -16.99 26.87
N ALA A 220 -3.98 -17.93 27.34
CA ALA A 220 -2.73 -17.58 28.04
C ALA A 220 -1.72 -16.84 27.14
N GLN A 221 -1.72 -17.12 25.83
CA GLN A 221 -0.94 -16.38 24.83
C GLN A 221 -1.46 -14.96 24.63
N ILE A 222 -2.78 -14.77 24.51
CA ILE A 222 -3.42 -13.44 24.42
C ILE A 222 -3.06 -12.60 25.66
N LEU A 223 -3.07 -13.22 26.86
CA LEU A 223 -2.66 -12.58 28.11
C LEU A 223 -1.15 -12.30 28.20
N GLY A 224 -0.33 -12.88 27.33
CA GLY A 224 1.12 -12.69 27.35
C GLY A 224 1.83 -13.30 28.56
N ILE A 225 1.20 -14.24 29.29
CA ILE A 225 1.71 -14.79 30.57
C ILE A 225 3.16 -15.27 30.43
N ARG A 226 3.47 -15.99 29.35
CA ARG A 226 4.81 -16.50 29.08
C ARG A 226 5.85 -15.38 28.93
N GLY A 227 5.49 -14.30 28.24
CA GLY A 227 6.40 -13.18 28.00
C GLY A 227 6.66 -12.36 29.27
N THR A 228 5.67 -12.28 30.16
CA THR A 228 5.75 -11.51 31.41
C THR A 228 6.36 -12.29 32.57
N LEU A 229 5.98 -13.56 32.73
CA LEU A 229 6.27 -14.36 33.93
C LEU A 229 7.21 -15.56 33.67
N GLY A 230 7.62 -15.78 32.42
CA GLY A 230 8.55 -16.82 32.05
C GLY A 230 7.90 -18.12 31.59
N ASP A 231 8.73 -19.12 31.31
CA ASP A 231 8.29 -20.40 30.76
C ASP A 231 7.61 -21.25 31.85
N TYR A 232 6.51 -21.93 31.48
CA TYR A 232 5.76 -22.80 32.39
C TYR A 232 5.27 -24.08 31.71
N GLU A 233 4.95 -25.07 32.54
CA GLU A 233 4.18 -26.26 32.17
C GLU A 233 2.75 -26.18 32.69
N ASN A 234 1.81 -26.84 32.01
CA ASN A 234 0.40 -26.87 32.37
C ASN A 234 0.03 -28.20 33.03
N GLU A 235 -0.79 -28.16 34.06
CA GLU A 235 -1.48 -29.33 34.61
C GLU A 235 -2.96 -28.97 34.87
N LEU A 236 -3.86 -29.89 34.51
CA LEU A 236 -5.30 -29.70 34.66
C LEU A 236 -5.88 -30.75 35.60
N GLN A 237 -6.79 -30.33 36.50
CA GLN A 237 -7.67 -31.22 37.24
C GLN A 237 -9.11 -31.00 36.75
N THR A 238 -9.64 -31.99 36.04
CA THR A 238 -10.97 -31.98 35.39
C THR A 238 -11.85 -33.17 35.78
N GLU A 239 -11.44 -34.00 36.75
CA GLU A 239 -12.22 -35.15 37.19
C GLU A 239 -13.44 -34.75 38.03
N LYS A 240 -13.29 -33.72 38.87
CA LYS A 240 -14.35 -33.18 39.74
C LYS A 240 -14.09 -31.72 40.07
N GLU A 241 -15.16 -31.02 40.40
CA GLU A 241 -15.07 -29.66 40.93
C GLU A 241 -14.35 -29.63 42.30
N PRO A 242 -13.61 -28.56 42.60
CA PRO A 242 -13.33 -27.41 41.73
C PRO A 242 -12.35 -27.75 40.60
N TYR A 243 -12.70 -27.37 39.37
CA TYR A 243 -11.80 -27.53 38.23
C TYR A 243 -10.63 -26.56 38.34
N ASN A 244 -9.42 -27.07 38.13
CA ASN A 244 -8.19 -26.32 38.39
C ASN A 244 -7.22 -26.36 37.23
N TRP A 245 -6.61 -25.22 36.94
CA TRP A 245 -5.49 -25.10 36.02
C TRP A 245 -4.24 -24.64 36.78
N THR A 246 -3.22 -25.49 36.79
CA THR A 246 -1.94 -25.25 37.44
C THR A 246 -0.87 -24.81 36.42
N PHE A 247 -0.21 -23.69 36.71
CA PHE A 247 0.97 -23.18 36.01
C PHE A 247 2.24 -23.54 36.78
N LYS A 248 3.11 -24.37 36.19
CA LYS A 248 4.39 -24.77 36.79
C LYS A 248 5.53 -23.98 36.15
N PHE A 249 5.89 -22.85 36.74
CA PHE A 249 6.96 -21.99 36.23
C PHE A 249 8.34 -22.63 36.42
N LYS A 250 9.16 -22.53 35.38
CA LYS A 250 10.49 -23.17 35.30
C LYS A 250 11.60 -22.29 35.86
N ASP A 251 11.44 -20.99 35.68
CA ASP A 251 12.45 -20.01 36.05
C ASP A 251 12.41 -19.71 37.56
N LYS A 252 13.55 -19.27 38.07
CA LYS A 252 13.62 -18.79 39.46
C LYS A 252 13.04 -17.39 39.56
N VAL A 253 12.23 -17.17 40.58
CA VAL A 253 11.62 -15.88 40.88
C VAL A 253 12.47 -15.17 41.93
N SER A 254 12.83 -13.91 41.66
CA SER A 254 13.58 -13.06 42.60
C SER A 254 12.67 -12.19 43.47
N ASP A 255 11.46 -11.91 43.02
CA ASP A 255 10.45 -11.12 43.73
C ASP A 255 9.12 -11.89 43.77
N PRO A 256 8.96 -12.81 44.75
CA PRO A 256 7.75 -13.60 44.96
C PRO A 256 6.48 -12.75 45.09
N ILE A 257 6.57 -11.60 45.76
CA ILE A 257 5.42 -10.74 46.08
C ILE A 257 4.86 -10.13 44.79
N SER A 258 5.72 -9.54 43.96
CA SER A 258 5.33 -8.99 42.66
C SER A 258 4.84 -10.09 41.71
N PHE A 259 5.51 -11.25 41.73
CA PHE A 259 5.13 -12.40 40.92
C PHE A 259 3.71 -12.91 41.26
N ASP A 260 3.44 -13.14 42.54
CA ASP A 260 2.14 -13.64 43.01
C ASP A 260 1.04 -12.64 42.71
N ARG A 261 1.26 -11.35 42.95
CA ARG A 261 0.28 -10.29 42.64
C ARG A 261 -0.09 -10.26 41.15
N LYS A 262 0.90 -10.41 40.25
CA LYS A 262 0.64 -10.50 38.80
C LYS A 262 -0.11 -11.78 38.45
N MET A 263 0.28 -12.91 39.04
CA MET A 263 -0.41 -14.19 38.82
C MET A 263 -1.85 -14.16 39.31
N GLU A 264 -2.16 -13.50 40.42
CA GLU A 264 -3.53 -13.30 40.90
C GLU A 264 -4.37 -12.50 39.89
N ALA A 265 -3.83 -11.44 39.32
CA ALA A 265 -4.49 -10.66 38.29
C ALA A 265 -4.74 -11.48 37.01
N TYR A 266 -3.73 -12.24 36.55
CA TYR A 266 -3.88 -13.17 35.43
C TYR A 266 -4.91 -14.26 35.72
N ALA A 267 -4.91 -14.84 36.91
CA ALA A 267 -5.85 -15.86 37.32
C ALA A 267 -7.30 -15.36 37.26
N CYS A 268 -7.56 -14.11 37.65
CA CYS A 268 -8.88 -13.50 37.52
C CYS A 268 -9.32 -13.43 36.06
N LEU A 269 -8.44 -13.01 35.15
CA LEU A 269 -8.73 -12.96 33.71
C LEU A 269 -8.91 -14.36 33.10
N LEU A 270 -8.12 -15.35 33.54
CA LEU A 270 -8.26 -16.75 33.12
C LEU A 270 -9.62 -17.32 33.53
N MET A 271 -10.03 -17.12 34.78
CA MET A 271 -11.35 -17.57 35.27
C MET A 271 -12.50 -16.81 34.58
N ALA A 272 -12.29 -15.56 34.18
CA ALA A 272 -13.27 -14.80 33.40
C ALA A 272 -13.37 -15.25 31.93
N SER A 273 -12.33 -15.91 31.41
CA SER A 273 -12.18 -16.31 30.00
C SER A 273 -12.36 -17.83 29.79
N VAL A 274 -12.36 -18.61 30.87
CA VAL A 274 -12.60 -20.07 30.87
C VAL A 274 -13.80 -20.39 31.77
N GLY A 275 -14.90 -20.82 31.15
CA GLY A 275 -16.22 -20.90 31.75
C GLY A 275 -16.26 -21.68 33.06
N ASN A 276 -15.89 -22.95 33.01
CA ASN A 276 -15.91 -23.81 34.19
C ASN A 276 -14.64 -23.75 35.06
N LEU A 277 -13.74 -22.79 34.87
CA LEU A 277 -12.50 -22.74 35.66
C LEU A 277 -12.79 -22.17 37.06
N ASP A 278 -12.66 -23.00 38.10
CA ASP A 278 -12.97 -22.60 39.48
C ASP A 278 -11.76 -22.08 40.24
N LYS A 279 -10.57 -22.55 39.86
CA LYS A 279 -9.33 -22.31 40.59
C LYS A 279 -8.14 -22.24 39.64
N VAL A 280 -7.23 -21.31 39.91
CA VAL A 280 -5.91 -21.27 39.29
C VAL A 280 -4.86 -21.49 40.36
N THR A 281 -3.90 -22.36 40.08
CA THR A 281 -2.78 -22.66 40.96
C THR A 281 -1.48 -22.35 40.22
N TRP A 282 -0.44 -21.90 40.92
CA TRP A 282 0.87 -21.72 40.31
C TRP A 282 1.99 -22.12 41.26
N THR A 283 3.09 -22.58 40.67
CA THR A 283 4.28 -23.02 41.40
C THR A 283 5.54 -22.43 40.77
N TYR A 284 6.50 -22.03 41.59
CA TYR A 284 7.81 -21.55 41.15
C TYR A 284 8.89 -21.81 42.21
N THR A 285 10.16 -21.63 41.84
CA THR A 285 11.28 -21.71 42.77
C THR A 285 11.76 -20.30 43.11
N GLU A 286 11.94 -20.00 44.39
CA GLU A 286 12.49 -18.71 44.82
C GLU A 286 14.02 -18.66 44.71
N THR A 287 14.57 -17.47 44.44
CA THR A 287 16.02 -17.24 44.41
C THR A 287 16.58 -17.04 45.82
N VAL A 288 16.58 -18.08 46.65
CA VAL A 288 17.24 -18.06 47.96
C VAL A 288 18.63 -18.71 47.89
N PRO A 289 19.69 -18.11 48.46
CA PRO A 289 20.99 -18.77 48.55
C PRO A 289 20.92 -20.03 49.42
N GLY A 290 21.06 -21.21 48.79
CA GLY A 290 21.28 -22.48 49.49
C GLY A 290 20.03 -23.33 49.75
N ASN A 291 18.81 -22.87 49.46
CA ASN A 291 17.60 -23.69 49.54
C ASN A 291 16.74 -23.54 48.27
N LYS A 292 16.25 -24.66 47.72
CA LYS A 292 15.27 -24.67 46.63
C LYS A 292 13.88 -24.88 47.24
N GLU A 293 13.28 -23.81 47.74
CA GLU A 293 11.90 -23.88 48.21
C GLU A 293 10.96 -23.75 47.00
N LEU A 294 10.13 -24.78 46.81
CA LEU A 294 9.06 -24.76 45.83
C LEU A 294 7.88 -24.02 46.44
N HIS A 295 7.59 -22.83 45.93
CA HIS A 295 6.41 -22.08 46.32
C HIS A 295 5.18 -22.61 45.58
N THR A 296 4.03 -22.61 46.25
CA THR A 296 2.73 -22.96 45.65
C THR A 296 1.68 -22.01 46.18
N ALA A 297 1.03 -21.28 45.29
CA ALA A 297 -0.08 -20.40 45.61
C ALA A 297 -1.27 -20.68 44.68
N SER A 298 -2.45 -20.25 45.08
CA SER A 298 -3.67 -20.45 44.30
C SER A 298 -4.74 -19.46 44.68
N ILE A 299 -5.62 -19.17 43.74
CA ILE A 299 -6.81 -18.35 43.96
C ILE A 299 -8.04 -19.01 43.33
N THR A 300 -9.15 -19.01 44.05
CA THR A 300 -10.45 -19.46 43.54
C THR A 300 -11.20 -18.32 42.86
N ARG A 301 -12.18 -18.64 42.02
CA ARG A 301 -13.07 -17.65 41.37
C ARG A 301 -13.74 -16.73 42.38
N LYS A 302 -14.15 -17.27 43.53
CA LYS A 302 -14.76 -16.52 44.63
C LYS A 302 -13.79 -15.55 45.30
N GLU A 303 -12.54 -15.96 45.49
CA GLU A 303 -11.48 -15.08 46.03
C GLU A 303 -11.10 -14.01 45.02
N GLY A 304 -10.92 -14.38 43.74
CA GLY A 304 -10.66 -13.46 42.64
C GLY A 304 -11.73 -12.38 42.50
N SER A 305 -13.01 -12.77 42.59
CA SER A 305 -14.13 -11.82 42.52
C SER A 305 -14.08 -10.77 43.66
N LYS A 306 -13.66 -11.19 44.86
CA LYS A 306 -13.45 -10.26 45.97
C LYS A 306 -12.25 -9.35 45.74
N LEU A 307 -11.16 -9.91 45.22
CA LEU A 307 -9.91 -9.19 44.97
C LEU A 307 -10.11 -8.03 43.98
N VAL A 308 -10.84 -8.27 42.89
CA VAL A 308 -11.11 -7.28 41.85
C VAL A 308 -12.38 -6.44 42.12
N GLN A 309 -13.05 -6.69 43.25
CA GLN A 309 -14.29 -6.04 43.67
C GLN A 309 -15.40 -6.11 42.59
N ASN A 310 -15.45 -7.21 41.85
CA ASN A 310 -16.41 -7.45 40.78
C ASN A 310 -16.67 -8.95 40.64
N GLU A 311 -17.89 -9.34 40.29
CA GLU A 311 -18.22 -10.74 40.11
C GLU A 311 -17.57 -11.31 38.84
N ILE A 312 -16.86 -12.43 38.98
CA ILE A 312 -16.27 -13.16 37.84
C ILE A 312 -17.23 -14.28 37.44
N GLU A 313 -18.10 -13.98 36.49
CA GLU A 313 -19.09 -14.92 35.97
C GLU A 313 -18.48 -15.96 35.01
N GLU A 314 -19.22 -17.00 34.66
CA GLU A 314 -18.81 -18.02 33.69
C GLU A 314 -18.47 -17.40 32.32
N LYS A 315 -19.26 -16.41 31.89
CA LYS A 315 -19.01 -15.67 30.65
C LYS A 315 -19.28 -14.18 30.83
N ASN A 316 -18.20 -13.45 31.05
CA ASN A 316 -18.27 -12.02 31.29
C ASN A 316 -18.47 -11.24 29.97
N PRO A 317 -19.27 -10.16 29.96
CA PRO A 317 -19.33 -9.25 28.82
C PRO A 317 -17.98 -8.52 28.65
N PRO A 318 -17.68 -7.98 27.45
CA PRO A 318 -16.41 -7.29 27.19
C PRO A 318 -16.14 -6.14 28.17
N ALA A 319 -17.19 -5.49 28.65
CA ALA A 319 -17.11 -4.43 29.65
C ALA A 319 -16.51 -4.88 30.98
N VAL A 320 -16.90 -6.06 31.47
CA VAL A 320 -16.39 -6.62 32.72
C VAL A 320 -14.95 -7.11 32.52
N LEU A 321 -14.64 -7.71 31.36
CA LEU A 321 -13.27 -8.08 31.01
C LEU A 321 -12.35 -6.85 30.96
N GLN A 322 -12.83 -5.70 30.48
CA GLN A 322 -12.05 -4.46 30.52
C GLN A 322 -11.69 -4.05 31.95
N ASN A 323 -12.62 -4.12 32.90
CA ASN A 323 -12.34 -3.78 34.30
C ASN A 323 -11.24 -4.70 34.89
N LEU A 324 -11.22 -5.98 34.51
CA LEU A 324 -10.17 -6.92 34.92
C LEU A 324 -8.83 -6.61 34.26
N VAL A 325 -8.83 -6.18 33.00
CA VAL A 325 -7.63 -5.69 32.30
C VAL A 325 -7.08 -4.43 32.99
N ASP A 326 -7.94 -3.48 33.37
CA ASP A 326 -7.54 -2.29 34.11
C ASP A 326 -6.94 -2.65 35.48
N TYR A 327 -7.46 -3.69 36.13
CA TYR A 327 -6.89 -4.23 37.38
C TYR A 327 -5.49 -4.82 37.16
N LEU A 328 -5.31 -5.61 36.09
CA LEU A 328 -4.00 -6.15 35.71
C LEU A 328 -2.97 -5.02 35.52
N TYR A 329 -3.29 -3.97 34.76
CA TYR A 329 -2.36 -2.85 34.56
C TYR A 329 -2.05 -2.12 35.87
N LYS A 330 -3.02 -1.91 36.76
CA LYS A 330 -2.75 -1.34 38.10
C LYS A 330 -1.80 -2.22 38.93
N SER A 331 -1.89 -3.53 38.79
CA SER A 331 -1.00 -4.48 39.49
C SER A 331 0.45 -4.41 38.98
N ASP A 332 0.67 -3.97 37.73
CA ASP A 332 2.00 -3.73 37.18
C ASP A 332 2.63 -2.42 37.67
N TYR A 333 1.84 -1.34 37.83
CA TYR A 333 2.36 -0.03 38.26
C TYR A 333 2.71 0.07 39.76
N ASN A 334 2.04 -0.69 40.63
CA ASN A 334 2.30 -0.66 42.08
C ASN A 334 3.60 -1.40 42.50
N VAL A 335 4.56 -1.60 41.59
CA VAL A 335 5.90 -2.17 41.89
C VAL A 335 6.94 -1.06 42.09
N GLU A 336 6.68 0.17 41.63
CA GLU A 336 7.70 1.24 41.59
C GLU A 336 7.63 2.28 42.74
N ASN A 337 6.81 2.07 43.79
CA ASN A 337 6.74 2.98 44.94
C ASN A 337 7.00 2.30 46.27
#